data_AF-A0A1F5YTE4-F1
#
_entry.id   AF-A0A1F5YTE4-F1
#
_cell.length_a   1.000
_cell.length_b   1.000
_cell.length_c   1.000
_cell.angle_alpha   90.00
_cell.angle_beta   90.00
_cell.angle_gamma   90.00
#
_symmetry.space_group_name_H-M   'P 1'
#
loop_
_entity.id
_entity.type
_entity.pdbx_description
1 polymer ?
#
loop_
_entity_poly.entity_id
_entity_poly.type
_entity_poly.pdbx_seq_one_letter_code
_entity_poly.pdbx_strand_id
1 'polypeptide(L)'
;MDNPFERLENKLESIEKLLLSMQHREQPIEPEQDKWFGIDELCKYLPDKPVISTIYGKVHLRKIPYHKQGKSLIFRKSEIDEWLGQGRVKTNSEIEVEAGTYLKRKK
;
A
#
# COMPACT_ATOMS: atom_id res chain seq x y z
N MET A 1 -14.99 39.19 -40.97
CA MET A 1 -14.92 37.85 -41.58
C MET A 1 -14.72 36.89 -40.41
N ASP A 2 -15.67 36.01 -40.17
CA ASP A 2 -15.58 34.97 -39.14
C ASP A 2 -14.43 34.04 -39.53
N ASN A 3 -13.44 33.85 -38.65
CA ASN A 3 -12.28 33.02 -38.95
C ASN A 3 -12.73 31.55 -38.89
N PRO A 4 -12.79 30.82 -40.02
CA PRO A 4 -13.38 29.48 -40.07
C PRO A 4 -12.64 28.43 -39.23
N PHE A 5 -11.43 28.77 -38.76
CA PHE A 5 -10.59 27.91 -37.93
C PHE A 5 -10.71 28.20 -36.43
N GLU A 6 -11.40 29.26 -36.00
CA GLU A 6 -11.55 29.59 -34.56
C GLU A 6 -12.15 28.43 -33.76
N ARG A 7 -13.08 27.69 -34.38
CA ARG A 7 -13.71 26.54 -33.72
C ARG A 7 -12.75 25.38 -33.51
N LEU A 8 -11.72 25.26 -34.34
CA LEU A 8 -10.65 24.28 -34.21
C LEU A 8 -9.65 24.72 -33.14
N GLU A 9 -9.24 25.99 -33.14
CA GLU A 9 -8.36 26.57 -32.12
C GLU A 9 -8.95 26.42 -30.72
N ASN A 10 -10.23 26.76 -30.54
CA ASN A 10 -10.94 26.61 -29.26
C ASN A 10 -11.01 25.14 -28.79
N LYS A 11 -11.15 24.18 -29.73
CA LYS A 11 -11.13 22.76 -29.42
C LYS A 11 -9.75 22.26 -29.02
N LEU A 12 -8.70 22.73 -29.69
CA LEU A 12 -7.32 22.42 -29.35
C LEU A 12 -6.97 22.93 -27.96
N GLU A 13 -7.32 24.18 -27.65
CA GLU A 13 -7.10 24.77 -26.32
C GLU A 13 -7.86 24.02 -25.22
N SER A 14 -9.09 23.57 -25.51
CA SER A 14 -9.89 22.76 -24.58
C SER A 14 -9.25 21.39 -24.32
N ILE A 15 -8.75 20.72 -25.36
CA ILE A 15 -8.05 19.44 -25.24
C ILE A 15 -6.75 19.62 -24.44
N GLU A 16 -5.99 20.66 -24.72
CA GLU A 16 -4.72 20.96 -24.03
C GLU A 16 -4.95 21.20 -22.53
N LYS A 17 -5.96 21.99 -22.15
CA LYS A 17 -6.36 22.18 -20.75
C LYS A 17 -6.78 20.87 -20.07
N LEU A 18 -7.52 20.03 -20.79
CA LEU A 18 -8.00 18.75 -20.26
C LEU A 18 -6.82 17.77 -20.05
N LEU A 19 -5.87 17.72 -20.98
CA LEU A 19 -4.65 16.93 -20.85
C LEU A 19 -3.76 17.43 -19.70
N LEU A 20 -3.57 18.74 -19.53
CA LEU A 20 -2.86 19.30 -18.37
C LEU A 20 -3.53 18.91 -17.04
N SER A 21 -4.86 18.93 -16.97
CA SER A 21 -5.60 18.52 -15.77
C SER A 21 -5.49 17.03 -15.46
N MET A 22 -5.30 16.20 -16.51
CA MET A 22 -5.08 14.75 -16.38
C MET A 22 -3.64 14.43 -15.99
N GLN A 23 -2.65 15.16 -16.51
CA GLN A 23 -1.24 14.96 -16.21
C GLN A 23 -0.91 15.27 -14.74
N HIS A 24 -1.60 16.21 -14.11
CA HIS A 24 -1.48 16.45 -12.65
C HIS A 24 -2.19 15.39 -11.78
N ARG A 25 -2.90 14.43 -12.38
CA ARG A 25 -3.52 13.31 -11.64
C ARG A 25 -2.54 12.17 -11.39
N GLU A 26 -1.43 12.16 -12.10
CA GLU A 26 -0.23 11.41 -11.76
C GLU A 26 0.49 12.20 -10.67
N GLN A 27 -0.09 12.23 -9.47
CA GLN A 27 0.71 12.40 -8.27
C GLN A 27 1.87 11.39 -8.42
N PRO A 28 3.13 11.80 -8.25
CA PRO A 28 4.19 10.84 -8.07
C PRO A 28 3.67 9.86 -7.03
N ILE A 29 3.69 8.57 -7.35
CA ILE A 29 3.76 7.55 -6.29
C ILE A 29 5.05 7.87 -5.54
N GLU A 30 5.01 8.86 -4.63
CA GLU A 30 6.00 9.01 -3.60
C GLU A 30 6.09 7.60 -3.01
N PRO A 31 7.27 6.94 -3.09
CA PRO A 31 7.41 5.65 -2.46
C PRO A 31 7.02 5.90 -1.02
N GLU A 32 5.89 5.33 -0.59
CA GLU A 32 5.28 5.61 0.69
C GLU A 32 6.40 5.53 1.72
N GLN A 33 6.82 6.70 2.22
CA GLN A 33 8.10 6.81 2.90
C GLN A 33 8.08 5.79 4.01
N ASP A 34 9.07 4.90 3.99
CA ASP A 34 9.13 3.75 4.87
C ASP A 34 9.20 4.24 6.32
N LYS A 35 8.01 4.41 6.90
CA LYS A 35 7.82 5.11 8.16
C LYS A 35 8.07 4.12 9.28
N TRP A 36 8.75 4.60 10.32
CA TRP A 36 8.95 3.87 11.55
C TRP A 36 7.90 4.31 12.56
N PHE A 37 7.29 3.34 13.23
CA PHE A 37 6.34 3.54 14.31
C PHE A 37 6.97 3.18 15.65
N GLY A 38 6.70 4.00 16.66
CA GLY A 38 6.83 3.59 18.05
C GLY A 38 5.65 2.70 18.48
N ILE A 39 5.69 2.19 19.71
CA ILE A 39 4.63 1.30 20.22
C ILE A 39 3.24 1.97 20.30
N ASP A 40 3.20 3.27 20.60
CA ASP A 40 1.96 4.06 20.66
C ASP A 40 1.39 4.32 19.27
N GLU A 41 2.25 4.69 18.31
CA GLU A 41 1.84 4.85 16.92
C GLU A 41 1.36 3.53 16.32
N LEU A 42 2.03 2.42 16.61
CA LEU A 42 1.59 1.09 16.17
C LEU A 42 0.21 0.73 16.74
N CYS A 43 -0.03 1.02 18.02
CA CYS A 43 -1.35 0.83 18.64
C CYS A 43 -2.44 1.58 17.86
N LYS A 44 -2.19 2.81 17.43
CA LYS A 44 -3.15 3.61 16.64
C LYS A 44 -3.26 3.13 15.19
N TYR A 45 -2.18 2.60 14.62
CA TYR A 45 -2.11 2.14 13.24
C TYR A 45 -2.88 0.86 13.00
N LEU A 46 -2.83 -0.09 13.95
CA LEU A 46 -3.50 -1.37 13.81
C LEU A 46 -5.04 -1.20 13.84
N PRO A 47 -5.78 -1.98 13.01
CA PRO A 47 -7.22 -1.82 12.85
C PRO A 47 -8.00 -2.06 14.15
N ASP A 48 -7.55 -3.03 14.97
CA ASP A 48 -8.15 -3.39 16.26
C ASP A 48 -7.79 -2.41 17.40
N LYS A 49 -6.85 -1.49 17.14
CA LYS A 49 -6.30 -0.54 18.13
C LYS A 49 -5.96 -1.19 19.49
N PRO A 50 -5.16 -2.28 19.50
CA PRO A 50 -4.88 -3.02 20.72
C PRO A 50 -4.03 -2.19 21.67
N VAL A 51 -4.33 -2.26 22.97
CA VAL A 51 -3.54 -1.58 24.00
C VAL A 51 -2.07 -2.01 24.02
N ILE A 52 -1.19 -1.14 24.53
CA ILE A 52 0.27 -1.32 24.57
C ILE A 52 0.68 -2.67 25.20
N SER A 53 0.01 -3.10 26.28
CA SER A 53 0.27 -4.39 26.94
C SER A 53 0.06 -5.59 26.01
N THR A 54 -0.98 -5.54 25.17
CA THR A 54 -1.27 -6.57 24.17
C THR A 54 -0.19 -6.63 23.10
N ILE A 55 0.33 -5.46 22.68
CA ILE A 55 1.47 -5.41 21.75
C ILE A 55 2.71 -6.05 22.37
N TYR A 56 3.04 -5.72 23.62
CA TYR A 56 4.16 -6.39 24.32
C TYR A 56 3.97 -7.91 24.40
N GLY A 57 2.74 -8.39 24.64
CA GLY A 57 2.42 -9.81 24.60
C GLY A 57 2.66 -10.43 23.22
N LYS A 58 2.24 -9.75 22.14
CA LYS A 58 2.48 -10.20 20.75
C LYS A 58 3.96 -10.21 20.41
N VAL A 59 4.72 -9.20 20.85
CA VAL A 59 6.18 -9.12 20.67
C VAL A 59 6.89 -10.26 21.39
N HIS A 60 6.52 -10.53 22.64
CA HIS A 60 7.08 -11.64 23.43
C HIS A 60 6.83 -13.00 22.77
N LEU A 61 5.63 -13.20 22.23
CA LEU A 61 5.25 -14.40 21.49
C LEU A 61 5.79 -14.42 20.04
N ARG A 62 6.57 -13.41 19.62
CA ARG A 62 7.09 -13.24 18.24
C ARG A 62 6.00 -13.31 17.16
N LYS A 63 4.79 -12.85 17.50
CA LYS A 63 3.64 -12.84 16.58
C LYS A 63 3.57 -11.59 15.71
N ILE A 64 4.37 -10.57 16.00
CA ILE A 64 4.41 -9.30 15.28
C ILE A 64 5.89 -8.96 14.99
N PRO A 65 6.25 -8.55 13.76
CA PRO A 65 7.62 -8.16 13.45
C PRO A 65 7.97 -6.88 14.20
N TYR A 66 9.18 -6.81 14.74
CA TYR A 66 9.66 -5.66 15.50
C TYR A 66 11.18 -5.53 15.38
N HIS A 67 11.66 -4.30 15.56
CA HIS A 67 13.08 -3.99 15.66
C HIS A 67 13.40 -3.45 17.04
N LYS A 68 14.54 -3.87 17.58
CA LYS A 68 15.02 -3.39 18.89
C LYS A 68 16.00 -2.25 18.66
N GLN A 69 15.62 -1.04 19.07
CA GLN A 69 16.51 0.13 19.09
C GLN A 69 16.84 0.48 20.54
N GLY A 70 17.95 -0.08 21.04
CA GLY A 70 18.38 0.09 22.42
C GLY A 70 17.38 -0.49 23.43
N LYS A 71 16.72 0.39 24.20
CA LYS A 71 15.69 0.03 25.19
C LYS A 71 14.27 0.05 24.62
N SER A 72 14.08 0.58 23.41
CA SER A 72 12.77 0.77 22.80
C SER A 72 12.53 -0.22 21.66
N LEU A 73 11.26 -0.51 21.40
CA LEU A 73 10.80 -1.27 20.25
C LEU A 73 10.31 -0.30 19.18
N ILE A 74 10.73 -0.52 17.95
CA ILE A 74 10.27 0.23 16.78
C ILE A 74 9.74 -0.76 15.73
N PHE A 75 8.83 -0.27 14.90
CA PHE A 75 8.10 -1.09 13.96
C PHE A 75 8.13 -0.41 12.59
N ARG A 76 8.61 -1.12 11.58
CA ARG A 76 8.67 -0.61 10.21
C ARG A 76 7.28 -0.76 9.58
N LYS A 77 6.71 0.32 9.03
CA LYS A 77 5.37 0.31 8.42
C LYS A 77 5.24 -0.82 7.38
N SER A 78 6.20 -0.91 6.45
CA SER A 78 6.22 -1.89 5.38
C SER A 78 6.17 -3.34 5.89
N GLU A 79 6.88 -3.65 6.98
CA GLU A 79 6.85 -5.00 7.56
C GLU A 79 5.54 -5.29 8.29
N ILE A 80 4.95 -4.28 8.92
CA ILE A 80 3.63 -4.43 9.56
C ILE A 80 2.54 -4.63 8.50
N ASP A 81 2.60 -3.91 7.38
CA ASP A 81 1.67 -4.07 6.28
C ASP A 81 1.80 -5.44 5.61
N GLU A 82 3.03 -5.91 5.36
CA GLU A 82 3.26 -7.26 4.86
C GLU A 82 2.73 -8.32 5.84
N TRP A 83 3.01 -8.15 7.13
CA TRP A 83 2.52 -9.05 8.17
C TRP A 83 0.99 -9.09 8.26
N LEU A 84 0.32 -7.94 8.14
CA LEU A 84 -1.15 -7.89 8.04
C LEU A 84 -1.65 -8.62 6.79
N GLY A 85 -0.93 -8.48 5.67
CA GLY A 85 -1.20 -9.19 4.42
C GLY A 85 -1.01 -10.71 4.50
N GLN A 86 -0.07 -11.20 5.32
CA GLN A 86 0.15 -12.64 5.51
C GLN A 86 -1.02 -13.35 6.20
N GLY A 87 -1.84 -12.63 6.98
CA GLY A 87 -3.07 -13.15 7.57
C GLY A 87 -4.18 -13.44 6.54
N ARG A 88 -3.99 -13.07 5.27
CA ARG A 88 -4.95 -13.30 4.19
C ARG A 88 -5.09 -14.79 3.91
N VAL A 89 -6.30 -15.31 4.13
CA VAL A 89 -6.67 -16.65 3.68
C VAL A 89 -6.83 -16.62 2.17
N LYS A 90 -6.09 -17.48 1.45
CA LYS A 90 -6.18 -17.61 -0.01
C LYS A 90 -7.61 -17.98 -0.40
N THR A 91 -8.11 -17.39 -1.47
CA THR A 91 -9.40 -17.80 -2.04
C THR A 91 -9.27 -19.14 -2.78
N ASN A 92 -10.38 -19.86 -2.95
CA ASN A 92 -10.38 -21.14 -3.68
C ASN A 92 -9.76 -21.00 -5.08
N SER A 93 -10.06 -19.91 -5.79
CA SER A 93 -9.51 -19.64 -7.12
C SER A 93 -7.98 -19.50 -7.11
N GLU A 94 -7.40 -18.83 -6.11
CA GLU A 94 -5.94 -18.73 -5.97
C GLU A 94 -5.30 -20.08 -5.65
N ILE A 95 -5.96 -20.90 -4.83
CA ILE A 95 -5.51 -22.26 -4.50
C ILE A 95 -5.55 -23.15 -5.76
N GLU A 96 -6.60 -23.05 -6.58
CA GLU A 96 -6.73 -23.78 -7.84
C GLU A 96 -5.63 -23.41 -8.85
N VAL A 97 -5.31 -22.12 -8.96
CA VAL A 97 -4.22 -21.63 -9.83
C VAL A 97 -2.85 -22.12 -9.34
N GLU A 98 -2.59 -22.09 -8.04
CA GLU A 98 -1.35 -22.59 -7.44
C GLU A 98 -1.18 -24.11 -7.66
N ALA A 99 -2.25 -24.88 -7.43
CA ALA A 99 -2.27 -26.31 -7.69
C ALA A 99 -2.01 -26.63 -9.18
N GLY A 100 -2.66 -25.90 -10.09
CA GLY A 100 -2.43 -26.03 -11.53
C GLY A 100 -0.99 -25.71 -11.93
N THR A 101 -0.36 -24.72 -11.30
CA THR A 101 1.04 -24.33 -11.54
C THR A 101 2.01 -25.39 -11.03
N TYR A 102 1.75 -25.95 -9.84
CA TYR A 102 2.57 -27.02 -9.27
C TYR A 102 2.56 -28.29 -10.14
N LEU A 103 1.38 -28.69 -10.64
CA LEU A 103 1.23 -29.84 -11.54
C LEU A 103 1.97 -29.65 -12.88
N LYS A 104 1.97 -28.41 -13.42
CA LYS A 104 2.70 -28.08 -14.66
C LYS A 104 4.22 -28.13 -14.49
N ARG A 105 4.73 -27.73 -13.31
CA ARG A 105 6.18 -27.74 -13.01
C ARG A 105 6.77 -29.13 -12.79
N LYS A 106 5.94 -30.10 -12.39
CA LYS A 106 6.36 -31.49 -12.10
C LYS A 106 6.34 -32.40 -13.33
N LYS A 107 6.06 -31.84 -14.51
CA LYS A 107 6.03 -32.53 -15.80
C LYS A 107 7.26 -32.17 -16.61
#